data_AF-A0A1V0GYZ7-F1
#
_entry.id   AF-A0A1V0GYZ7-F1
#
_cell.length_a   1.000
_cell.length_b   1.000
_cell.length_c   1.000
_cell.angle_alpha   90.00
_cell.angle_beta   90.00
_cell.angle_gamma   90.00
#
_symmetry.space_group_name_H-M   'P 1'
#
loop_
_entity.id
_entity.type
_entity.pdbx_description
1 polymer ?
#
loop_
_entity_poly.entity_id
_entity_poly.type
_entity_poly.pdbx_seq_one_letter_code
_entity_poly.pdbx_strand_id
1 'polypeptide(L)' 'MRFEIEPKAASLNMRLPAPLLEAVKAKAKARGIPYTRYVRMLETPVASP' A
#
# COMPACT_ATOMS: atom_id res chain seq x y z
N MET A 1 9.73 -17.01 -2.14
CA MET A 1 9.88 -15.55 -2.00
C MET A 1 9.46 -14.92 -3.33
N ARG A 2 8.22 -14.41 -3.43
CA ARG A 2 7.70 -13.82 -4.68
C ARG A 2 7.94 -12.31 -4.57
N PHE A 3 9.11 -11.88 -5.02
CA PHE A 3 9.43 -10.45 -5.08
C PHE A 3 8.59 -9.83 -6.20
N GLU A 4 7.98 -8.68 -5.93
CA GLU A 4 7.39 -7.84 -6.97
C GLU A 4 8.55 -7.25 -7.78
N ILE A 5 9.08 -8.01 -8.74
CA ILE A 5 10.14 -7.58 -9.66
C ILE A 5 9.51 -6.84 -10.84
N GLU A 6 8.53 -5.99 -10.56
CA GLU A 6 8.09 -5.04 -11.56
C GLU A 6 8.88 -3.76 -11.32
N PRO A 7 9.65 -3.28 -12.31
CA PRO A 7 10.41 -2.05 -12.15
C PRO A 7 9.46 -0.90 -11.81
N LYS A 8 9.91 0.01 -10.93
CA LYS A 8 9.14 1.19 -10.54
C LYS A 8 8.92 2.08 -11.78
N ALA A 9 7.75 1.97 -12.40
CA ALA A 9 7.42 2.72 -13.61
C ALA A 9 7.07 4.19 -13.33
N ALA A 10 6.47 4.47 -12.18
CA ALA A 10 6.09 5.82 -11.75
C ALA A 10 6.06 5.93 -10.21
N SER A 11 6.18 7.15 -9.68
CA SER A 11 6.10 7.43 -8.24
C SER A 11 4.89 8.29 -7.91
N LEU A 12 4.12 7.88 -6.91
CA LEU A 12 3.02 8.66 -6.35
C LEU A 12 3.47 9.33 -5.04
N ASN A 13 3.43 10.67 -4.99
CA ASN A 13 3.70 11.45 -3.79
C ASN A 13 2.40 12.11 -3.34
N MET A 14 1.84 11.69 -2.20
CA MET A 14 0.58 12.21 -1.68
C MET A 14 0.75 12.83 -0.29
N ARG A 15 -0.06 13.84 -0.01
CA ARG A 15 -0.26 14.36 1.35
C ARG A 15 -1.53 13.76 1.94
N LEU A 16 -1.44 13.35 3.20
CA LEU A 16 -2.53 12.71 3.91
C LEU A 16 -2.60 13.29 5.33
N PRO A 17 -3.80 13.43 5.93
CA PRO A 17 -3.91 13.73 7.36
C PRO A 17 -3.15 12.69 8.18
N ALA A 18 -2.36 13.15 9.16
CA ALA A 18 -1.55 12.26 10.01
C ALA A 18 -2.38 11.13 10.67
N PRO A 19 -3.59 11.37 11.20
CA PRO A 19 -4.39 10.29 11.81
C PRO A 19 -4.73 9.17 10.83
N LEU A 20 -4.95 9.52 9.57
CA LEU A 20 -5.30 8.56 8.52
C LEU A 20 -4.07 7.72 8.13
N LEU A 21 -2.89 8.35 8.08
CA LEU A 21 -1.64 7.62 7.83
C LEU A 21 -1.36 6.59 8.93
N GLU A 22 -1.56 6.97 10.20
CA GLU A 22 -1.36 6.05 11.33
C GLU A 22 -2.37 4.88 11.31
N ALA A 23 -3.63 5.14 10.96
CA ALA A 23 -4.62 4.08 10.79
C ALA A 23 -4.23 3.07 9.68
N VAL A 24 -3.67 3.56 8.56
CA VAL A 24 -3.16 2.72 7.47
C VAL A 24 -1.99 1.86 7.93
N LYS A 25 -1.03 2.45 8.67
CA LYS A 25 0.11 1.72 9.24
C LYS A 25 -0.34 0.64 10.22
N ALA A 26 -1.31 0.92 11.08
CA ALA A 26 -1.86 -0.05 12.02
C ALA A 26 -2.50 -1.24 11.29
N LYS A 27 -3.29 -1.00 10.25
CA LYS A 27 -3.89 -2.06 9.41
C LYS A 27 -2.83 -2.91 8.71
N ALA A 28 -1.78 -2.29 8.18
CA ALA A 28 -0.68 -3.00 7.54
C ALA A 28 0.10 -3.87 8.53
N LYS A 29 0.36 -3.35 9.74
CA LYS A 29 1.01 -4.08 10.84
C LYS A 29 0.19 -5.30 11.27
N ALA A 30 -1.13 -5.15 11.39
CA ALA A 30 -2.03 -6.27 11.72
C ALA A 30 -2.00 -7.39 10.66
N ARG A 31 -1.70 -7.04 9.39
CA ARG A 31 -1.53 -7.99 8.28
C ARG A 31 -0.09 -8.49 8.10
N GLY A 32 0.86 -8.03 8.92
CA GLY A 32 2.27 -8.42 8.83
C GLY A 32 2.99 -7.96 7.56
N ILE A 33 2.50 -6.91 6.89
CA ILE A 33 3.10 -6.39 5.65
C ILE A 33 3.53 -4.93 5.79
N PRO A 34 4.55 -4.47 5.05
CA PRO A 34 4.92 -3.06 5.00
C PRO A 34 3.74 -2.19 4.52
N TYR A 35 3.54 -1.02 5.14
CA TYR A 35 2.40 -0.16 4.83
C TYR A 35 2.41 0.36 3.38
N THR A 36 3.59 0.53 2.76
CA THR A 36 3.73 0.91 1.34
C THR A 36 3.18 -0.18 0.42
N ARG A 37 3.47 -1.45 0.70
CA ARG A 37 2.87 -2.60 0.00
C ARG A 37 1.36 -2.65 0.24
N TYR A 38 0.92 -2.40 1.47
CA TYR A 38 -0.51 -2.35 1.78
C TYR A 38 -1.24 -1.26 0.98
N VAL A 39 -0.68 -0.07 0.84
CA VAL A 39 -1.24 1.01 0.00
C VAL A 39 -1.33 0.57 -1.46
N ARG A 40 -0.28 -0.03 -2.02
CA ARG A 40 -0.30 -0.56 -3.40
C ARG A 40 -1.43 -1.58 -3.64
N MET A 41 -1.70 -2.44 -2.65
CA MET A 41 -2.81 -3.40 -2.74
C MET A 41 -4.19 -2.73 -2.74
N LEU A 42 -4.34 -1.55 -2.12
CA LEU A 42 -5.58 -0.78 -2.14
C LEU A 42 -5.78 -0.02 -3.46
N GLU A 43 -4.70 0.36 -4.12
CA GLU A 43 -4.71 1.05 -5.42
C GLU A 43 -4.94 0.09 -6.59
N THR A 44 -4.60 -1.19 -6.40
CA THR A 44 -4.92 -2.20 -7.40
C THR A 44 -6.44 -2.28 -7.50
N PRO A 45 -7.05 -2.08 -8.67
CA PRO A 45 -8.48 -2.28 -8.80
C PRO A 45 -8.74 -3.72 -8.37
N VAL A 46 -9.55 -3.90 -7.32
CA VAL A 46 -10.19 -5.20 -7.11
C VAL A 46 -10.83 -5.48 -8.46
N ALA A 47 -10.40 -6.54 -9.15
CA ALA A 47 -11.06 -6.95 -10.37
C ALA A 47 -12.52 -7.18 -9.96
N SER A 48 -13.40 -6.24 -10.31
CA SER A 48 -14.83 -6.47 -10.22
C SER A 48 -15.11 -7.72 -11.04
N PRO A 49 -15.83 -8.71 -10.48
CA PRO A 49 -16.15 -9.94 -11.19
C PRO A 49 -16.98 -9.67 -12.46
#